data_AF-A0A1Z8YJL3-F1
#
_entry.id   AF-A0A1Z8YJL3-F1
#
_cell.length_a   1.000
_cell.length_b   1.000
_cell.length_c   1.000
_cell.angle_alpha   90.00
_cell.angle_beta   90.00
_cell.angle_gamma   90.00
#
_symmetry.space_group_name_H-M   'P 1'
#
loop_
_entity.id
_entity.type
_entity.pdbx_description
1 polymer ?
#
loop_
_entity_poly.entity_id
_entity_poly.type
_entity_poly.pdbx_seq_one_letter_code
_entity_poly.pdbx_strand_id
1 'polypeptide(L)'
;MTDSTTAEPASPPHGMRRGWVLAAVFALLFAFSFPPFGWWPLILLAPIPLAVLATTATRRRDWVLPIFVCSTILWVWFHWWIIEVSVAGVIPLALYLACFTTVCAWLIRLLSSGGVRLPLWLTVPVVLTGLDFFRASIFLDGYPWYLFFQPWIDLLPVASLAWWGGGWLVGIWAGTLSGLIAEVWCLRSKEAPRRTRILLWACGLVLAGVVLPVWPGRLWTSGNTGESLSVLAIQTNLPTDNKIGWTMERKLEDVPAFIDQT
;
A
#
# COMPACT_ATOMS: atom_id res chain seq x y z
N MET A 1 34.68 40.83 25.61
CA MET A 1 34.30 40.97 24.19
C MET A 1 33.98 39.55 23.71
N THR A 2 32.70 39.30 23.43
CA THR A 2 32.10 38.09 22.81
C THR A 2 32.47 36.72 23.39
N ASP A 3 31.73 36.31 24.43
CA ASP A 3 31.54 34.89 24.77
C ASP A 3 30.51 34.30 23.79
N SER A 4 30.99 33.52 22.81
CA SER A 4 30.15 32.80 21.86
C SER A 4 29.67 31.51 22.50
N THR A 5 28.49 31.54 23.12
CA THR A 5 27.79 30.36 23.61
C THR A 5 27.36 29.51 22.41
N THR A 6 28.20 28.55 22.03
CA THR A 6 27.84 27.50 21.07
C THR A 6 26.79 26.61 21.74
N ALA A 7 25.52 26.91 21.50
CA ALA A 7 24.41 26.08 21.93
C ALA A 7 24.55 24.69 21.27
N GLU A 8 24.88 23.70 22.09
CA GLU A 8 24.92 22.30 21.70
C GLU A 8 23.52 21.91 21.17
N PRO A 9 23.41 21.31 19.96
CA PRO A 9 22.11 21.03 19.38
C PRO A 9 21.35 20.02 20.27
N ALA A 10 20.24 20.46 20.84
CA ALA A 10 19.40 19.64 21.69
C ALA A 10 19.02 18.35 20.97
N SER A 11 19.52 17.22 21.47
CA SER A 11 19.23 15.90 20.92
C SER A 11 17.73 15.67 20.82
N PRO A 12 17.22 15.14 19.70
CA PRO A 12 15.79 15.03 19.47
C PRO A 12 15.14 14.16 20.55
N PRO A 13 13.95 14.52 21.04
CA PRO A 13 13.25 13.70 22.03
C PRO A 13 13.04 12.29 21.46
N HIS A 14 13.27 11.25 22.27
CA HIS A 14 13.26 9.84 21.86
C HIS A 14 12.02 9.43 21.02
N GLY A 15 10.87 10.10 21.23
CA GLY A 15 9.65 9.90 20.44
C GLY A 15 9.79 10.28 18.97
N MET A 16 10.50 11.36 18.65
CA MET A 16 10.65 11.84 17.28
C MET A 16 11.55 10.91 16.46
N ARG A 17 12.69 10.46 17.02
CA ARG A 17 13.56 9.47 16.37
C ARG A 17 12.81 8.17 16.07
N ARG A 18 12.03 7.67 17.04
CA ARG A 18 11.19 6.48 16.86
C ARG A 18 10.14 6.68 15.74
N GLY A 19 9.54 7.87 15.66
CA GLY A 19 8.59 8.24 14.61
C GLY A 19 9.19 8.12 13.21
N TRP A 20 10.36 8.71 12.99
CA TRP A 20 11.10 8.60 11.72
C TRP A 20 11.43 7.15 11.35
N VAL A 21 11.92 6.35 12.30
CA VAL A 21 12.25 4.95 12.06
C VAL A 21 11.01 4.16 11.64
N LEU A 22 9.90 4.25 12.39
CA LEU A 22 8.68 3.51 12.05
C LEU A 22 8.08 3.95 10.71
N ALA A 23 8.05 5.26 10.43
CA ALA A 23 7.58 5.77 9.14
C ALA A 23 8.45 5.31 7.97
N ALA A 24 9.78 5.30 8.13
CA ALA A 24 10.70 4.81 7.12
C ALA A 24 10.55 3.29 6.90
N VAL A 25 10.40 2.51 7.97
CA VAL A 25 10.17 1.06 7.88
C VAL A 25 8.86 0.76 7.16
N PHE A 26 7.77 1.50 7.46
CA PHE A 26 6.51 1.41 6.69
C PHE A 26 6.78 1.63 5.20
N ALA A 27 7.43 2.74 4.85
CA ALA A 27 7.68 3.12 3.46
C ALA A 27 8.53 2.07 2.72
N LEU A 28 9.58 1.54 3.34
CA LEU A 28 10.46 0.54 2.74
C LEU A 28 9.75 -0.81 2.55
N LEU A 29 8.99 -1.28 3.55
CA LEU A 29 8.22 -2.52 3.44
C LEU A 29 7.19 -2.44 2.31
N PHE A 30 6.50 -1.30 2.21
CA PHE A 30 5.54 -1.05 1.14
C PHE A 30 6.23 -0.91 -0.21
N ALA A 31 7.36 -0.20 -0.30
CA ALA A 31 8.13 -0.05 -1.54
C ALA A 31 8.55 -1.40 -2.12
N PHE A 32 9.14 -2.25 -1.27
CA PHE A 32 9.68 -3.54 -1.70
C PHE A 32 8.62 -4.59 -1.99
N SER A 33 7.37 -4.39 -1.57
CA SER A 33 6.29 -5.32 -1.92
C SER A 33 5.78 -5.17 -3.36
N PHE A 34 6.14 -4.09 -4.05
CA PHE A 34 5.76 -3.83 -5.43
C PHE A 34 6.96 -4.00 -6.39
N PRO A 35 6.71 -4.12 -7.71
CA PRO A 35 7.77 -4.04 -8.70
C PRO A 35 8.62 -2.76 -8.52
N PRO A 36 9.94 -2.82 -8.78
CA PRO A 36 10.66 -3.93 -9.42
C PRO A 36 11.08 -5.07 -8.48
N PHE A 37 10.97 -4.91 -7.16
CA PHE A 37 11.43 -5.92 -6.20
C PHE A 37 10.46 -7.08 -6.05
N GLY A 38 9.16 -6.79 -5.97
CA GLY A 38 8.10 -7.79 -5.93
C GLY A 38 8.14 -8.72 -4.72
N TRP A 39 8.72 -8.29 -3.59
CA TRP A 39 8.73 -9.06 -2.33
C TRP A 39 7.37 -8.95 -1.65
N TRP A 40 6.35 -9.46 -2.32
CA TRP A 40 4.95 -9.29 -1.96
C TRP A 40 4.61 -9.62 -0.50
N PRO A 41 5.25 -10.59 0.21
CA PRO A 41 4.89 -10.85 1.61
C PRO A 41 5.14 -9.66 2.54
N LEU A 42 6.01 -8.72 2.15
CA LEU A 42 6.27 -7.50 2.93
C LEU A 42 5.06 -6.57 3.03
N ILE A 43 4.10 -6.66 2.10
CA ILE A 43 2.87 -5.86 2.18
C ILE A 43 2.09 -6.19 3.44
N LEU A 44 2.12 -7.46 3.91
CA LEU A 44 1.49 -7.87 5.18
C LEU A 44 2.11 -7.13 6.37
N LEU A 45 3.41 -6.87 6.31
CA LEU A 45 4.14 -6.25 7.41
C LEU A 45 4.05 -4.72 7.36
N ALA A 46 3.87 -4.12 6.19
CA ALA A 46 3.91 -2.68 6.01
C ALA A 46 2.94 -1.92 6.94
N PRO A 47 1.65 -2.28 7.08
CA PRO A 47 0.73 -1.53 7.95
C PRO A 47 1.09 -1.55 9.44
N ILE A 48 1.89 -2.51 9.90
CA ILE A 48 2.23 -2.70 11.31
C ILE A 48 2.96 -1.48 11.90
N PRO A 49 4.14 -1.05 11.39
CA PRO A 49 4.83 0.12 11.90
C PRO A 49 3.98 1.40 11.79
N LEU A 50 3.14 1.54 10.76
CA LEU A 50 2.22 2.67 10.62
C LEU A 50 1.17 2.69 11.74
N ALA A 51 0.51 1.56 12.00
CA ALA A 51 -0.49 1.42 13.05
C ALA A 51 0.12 1.58 14.46
N VAL A 52 1.29 1.01 14.70
CA VAL A 52 2.05 1.18 15.95
C VAL A 52 2.41 2.65 16.15
N LEU A 53 2.92 3.33 15.12
CA LEU A 53 3.27 4.75 15.22
C LEU A 53 2.03 5.61 15.50
N ALA A 54 0.93 5.38 14.77
CA ALA A 54 -0.33 6.11 14.92
C ALA A 54 -0.90 6.00 16.35
N THR A 55 -0.77 4.84 16.99
CA THR A 55 -1.40 4.54 18.28
C THR A 55 -0.48 4.79 19.49
N THR A 56 0.83 4.77 19.31
CA THR A 56 1.80 4.92 20.43
C THR A 56 2.44 6.30 20.53
N ALA A 57 2.42 7.10 19.45
CA ALA A 57 2.96 8.47 19.51
C ALA A 57 2.14 9.35 20.46
N THR A 58 2.82 10.11 21.32
CA THR A 58 2.18 11.00 22.29
C THR A 58 1.83 12.35 21.67
N ARG A 59 2.77 12.96 20.93
CA ARG A 59 2.59 14.27 20.30
C ARG A 59 2.26 14.14 18.82
N ARG A 60 1.42 15.04 18.30
CA ARG A 60 1.01 15.07 16.89
C ARG A 60 2.21 15.11 15.93
N ARG A 61 3.21 15.96 16.23
CA ARG A 61 4.41 16.12 15.41
C ARG A 61 5.26 14.85 15.29
N ASP A 62 5.22 13.97 16.29
CA ASP A 62 6.08 12.77 16.35
C ASP A 62 5.61 11.67 15.39
N TRP A 63 4.38 11.76 14.85
CA TRP A 63 3.86 10.81 13.86
C TRP A 63 3.45 11.47 12.55
N VAL A 64 2.82 12.65 12.58
CA VAL A 64 2.32 13.30 11.35
C VAL A 64 3.46 13.64 10.40
N LEU A 65 4.48 14.34 10.89
CA LEU A 65 5.58 14.81 10.05
C LEU A 65 6.41 13.63 9.49
N PRO A 66 6.83 12.64 10.31
CA PRO A 66 7.52 11.46 9.78
C PRO A 66 6.72 10.67 8.75
N ILE A 67 5.43 10.40 9.01
CA ILE A 67 4.58 9.65 8.08
C ILE A 67 4.44 10.42 6.77
N PHE A 68 4.13 11.71 6.84
CA PHE A 68 3.95 12.54 5.66
C PHE A 68 5.23 12.57 4.81
N VAL A 69 6.38 12.89 5.40
CA VAL A 69 7.65 13.01 4.65
C VAL A 69 8.10 11.67 4.06
N CYS A 70 8.10 10.59 4.84
CA CYS A 70 8.48 9.27 4.33
C CYS A 70 7.52 8.78 3.24
N SER A 71 6.23 9.06 3.37
CA SER A 71 5.23 8.71 2.34
C SER A 71 5.41 9.55 1.08
N THR A 72 5.73 10.84 1.19
CA THR A 72 6.06 11.67 0.03
C THR A 72 7.24 11.09 -0.74
N ILE A 73 8.32 10.71 -0.04
CA ILE A 73 9.50 10.08 -0.68
C ILE A 73 9.10 8.77 -1.38
N LEU A 74 8.32 7.92 -0.70
CA LEU A 74 7.79 6.68 -1.27
C LEU A 74 6.99 6.95 -2.55
N TRP A 75 6.08 7.92 -2.52
CA TRP A 75 5.20 8.21 -3.64
C TRP A 75 5.94 8.87 -4.80
N VAL A 76 6.94 9.72 -4.55
CA VAL A 76 7.84 10.23 -5.58
C VAL A 76 8.56 9.07 -6.27
N TRP A 77 9.07 8.10 -5.51
CA TRP A 77 9.76 6.95 -6.09
C TRP A 77 8.83 6.12 -6.99
N PHE A 78 7.63 5.78 -6.52
CA PHE A 78 6.64 5.02 -7.30
C PHE A 78 6.15 5.71 -8.57
N HIS A 79 6.20 7.04 -8.59
CA HIS A 79 5.71 7.87 -9.69
C HIS A 79 6.84 8.54 -10.44
N TRP A 80 8.09 8.13 -10.20
CA TRP A 80 9.24 8.72 -10.87
C TRP A 80 9.14 8.61 -12.39
N TRP A 81 8.55 7.51 -12.88
CA TRP A 81 8.28 7.29 -14.30
C TRP A 81 7.38 8.35 -14.94
N ILE A 82 6.56 9.08 -14.16
CA ILE A 82 5.70 10.16 -14.67
C ILE A 82 6.51 11.38 -15.09
N ILE A 83 7.77 11.54 -14.66
CA ILE A 83 8.61 12.69 -15.06
C ILE A 83 8.73 12.81 -16.58
N GLU A 84 8.72 11.68 -17.30
CA GLU A 84 8.77 11.63 -18.77
C GLU A 84 7.50 12.21 -19.43
N VAL A 85 6.39 12.27 -18.69
CA VAL A 85 5.09 12.79 -19.15
C VAL A 85 4.84 14.19 -18.58
N SER A 86 5.11 14.40 -17.29
CA SER A 86 4.86 15.65 -16.59
C SER A 86 5.74 15.79 -15.34
N VAL A 87 6.86 16.50 -15.50
CA VAL A 87 7.77 16.85 -14.39
C VAL A 87 7.02 17.58 -13.27
N ALA A 88 6.20 18.57 -13.63
CA ALA A 88 5.46 19.38 -12.65
C ALA A 88 4.37 18.59 -11.93
N GLY A 89 3.84 17.51 -12.52
CA GLY A 89 2.77 16.70 -11.95
C GLY A 89 3.21 15.76 -10.81
N VAL A 90 4.47 15.34 -10.79
CA VAL A 90 4.96 14.33 -9.83
C VAL A 90 4.89 14.80 -8.38
N ILE A 91 5.33 16.04 -8.10
CA ILE A 91 5.37 16.55 -6.73
C ILE A 91 3.97 16.75 -6.14
N PRO A 92 3.02 17.45 -6.81
CA PRO A 92 1.64 17.54 -6.32
C PRO A 92 0.98 16.17 -6.13
N LEU A 93 1.18 15.24 -7.06
CA LEU A 93 0.65 13.88 -6.95
C LEU A 93 1.20 13.14 -5.73
N ALA A 94 2.51 13.18 -5.49
CA ALA A 94 3.13 12.53 -4.35
C ALA A 94 2.67 13.12 -3.01
N LEU A 95 2.54 14.45 -2.92
CA LEU A 95 2.01 15.13 -1.73
C LEU A 95 0.54 14.75 -1.48
N TYR A 96 -0.28 14.70 -2.53
CA TYR A 96 -1.65 14.21 -2.47
C TYR A 96 -1.74 12.78 -1.93
N LEU A 97 -0.92 11.86 -2.44
CA LEU A 97 -0.91 10.46 -1.98
C LEU A 97 -0.37 10.32 -0.56
N ALA A 98 0.63 11.13 -0.17
CA ALA A 98 1.14 11.17 1.20
C ALA A 98 0.08 11.68 2.20
N CYS A 99 -0.79 12.60 1.79
CA CYS A 99 -1.96 12.99 2.58
C CYS A 99 -2.86 11.80 2.86
N PHE A 100 -3.14 10.93 1.89
CA PHE A 100 -3.94 9.72 2.10
C PHE A 100 -3.31 8.77 3.12
N THR A 101 -2.00 8.54 3.05
CA THR A 101 -1.28 7.72 4.06
C THR A 101 -1.35 8.35 5.46
N THR A 102 -1.26 9.67 5.53
CA THR A 102 -1.35 10.41 6.80
C THR A 102 -2.77 10.40 7.38
N VAL A 103 -3.78 10.54 6.54
CA VAL A 103 -5.20 10.40 6.91
C VAL A 103 -5.50 8.97 7.36
N CYS A 104 -4.92 7.96 6.72
CA CYS A 104 -5.00 6.56 7.16
C CYS A 104 -4.49 6.39 8.60
N ALA A 105 -3.28 6.88 8.89
CA ALA A 105 -2.74 6.86 10.25
C ALA A 105 -3.62 7.64 11.25
N TRP A 106 -4.13 8.80 10.84
CA TRP A 106 -5.02 9.61 11.67
C TRP A 106 -6.32 8.87 12.02
N LEU A 107 -6.97 8.24 11.04
CA LEU A 107 -8.19 7.46 11.24
C LEU A 107 -7.95 6.22 12.11
N ILE A 108 -6.82 5.52 11.92
CA ILE A 108 -6.42 4.41 12.81
C ILE A 108 -6.30 4.92 14.25
N ARG A 109 -5.61 6.04 14.46
CA ARG A 109 -5.48 6.64 15.80
C ARG A 109 -6.84 7.03 16.37
N LEU A 110 -7.69 7.69 15.58
CA LEU A 110 -9.00 8.17 16.00
C LEU A 110 -9.88 7.01 16.49
N LEU A 111 -9.92 5.91 15.73
CA LEU A 111 -10.78 4.77 16.02
C LEU A 111 -10.21 3.87 17.12
N SER A 112 -8.89 3.66 17.18
CA SER A 112 -8.29 2.72 18.14
C SER A 112 -7.83 3.37 19.44
N SER A 113 -7.47 4.65 19.44
CA SER A 113 -6.97 5.38 20.63
C SER A 113 -7.87 6.53 21.08
N GLY A 114 -8.90 6.87 20.30
CA GLY A 114 -9.89 7.89 20.65
C GLY A 114 -11.02 7.37 21.55
N GLY A 115 -12.22 7.91 21.35
CA GLY A 115 -13.40 7.56 22.15
C GLY A 115 -13.95 6.15 21.88
N VAL A 116 -13.83 5.65 20.65
CA VAL A 116 -14.43 4.36 20.25
C VAL A 116 -13.59 3.16 20.72
N ARG A 117 -12.25 3.29 20.69
CA ARG A 117 -11.28 2.26 21.15
C ARG A 117 -11.45 0.88 20.49
N LEU A 118 -11.65 0.87 19.18
CA LEU A 118 -11.72 -0.36 18.40
C LEU A 118 -10.35 -1.07 18.35
N PRO A 119 -10.32 -2.41 18.35
CA PRO A 119 -9.07 -3.16 18.24
C PRO A 119 -8.46 -3.01 16.84
N LEU A 120 -7.12 -3.05 16.75
CA LEU A 120 -6.41 -2.80 15.50
C LEU A 120 -6.69 -3.84 14.41
N TRP A 121 -6.99 -5.10 14.78
CA TRP A 121 -7.39 -6.12 13.81
C TRP A 121 -8.69 -5.78 13.08
N LEU A 122 -9.54 -4.92 13.65
CA LEU A 122 -10.75 -4.41 13.00
C LEU A 122 -10.50 -3.04 12.36
N THR A 123 -9.79 -2.15 13.06
CA THR A 123 -9.56 -0.78 12.58
C THR A 123 -8.67 -0.74 11.33
N VAL A 124 -7.56 -1.46 11.33
CA VAL A 124 -6.60 -1.45 10.21
C VAL A 124 -7.25 -1.86 8.88
N PRO A 125 -7.94 -3.02 8.76
CA PRO A 125 -8.53 -3.41 7.48
C PRO A 125 -9.63 -2.45 7.00
N VAL A 126 -10.46 -1.94 7.92
CA VAL A 126 -11.55 -1.02 7.57
C VAL A 126 -10.99 0.31 7.07
N VAL A 127 -10.04 0.91 7.80
CA VAL A 127 -9.47 2.20 7.42
C VAL A 127 -8.65 2.08 6.15
N LEU A 128 -7.78 1.07 6.07
CA LEU A 128 -6.83 0.94 4.97
C LEU A 128 -7.55 0.59 3.67
N THR A 129 -8.43 -0.43 3.69
CA THR A 129 -9.22 -0.79 2.49
C THR A 129 -10.24 0.28 2.14
N GLY A 130 -10.88 0.91 3.14
CA GLY A 130 -11.84 1.98 2.90
C GLY A 130 -11.23 3.22 2.27
N LEU A 131 -10.03 3.63 2.71
CA LEU A 131 -9.30 4.74 2.08
C LEU A 131 -8.73 4.36 0.72
N ASP A 132 -8.25 3.13 0.53
CA ASP A 132 -7.82 2.67 -0.78
C ASP A 132 -9.01 2.67 -1.76
N PHE A 133 -10.20 2.21 -1.35
CA PHE A 133 -11.41 2.28 -2.16
C PHE A 133 -11.80 3.73 -2.48
N PHE A 134 -11.84 4.61 -1.47
CA PHE A 134 -12.17 6.01 -1.66
C PHE A 134 -11.19 6.70 -2.63
N ARG A 135 -9.88 6.47 -2.46
CA ARG A 135 -8.83 6.98 -3.35
C ARG A 135 -8.94 6.41 -4.75
N ALA A 136 -9.20 5.12 -4.88
CA ALA A 136 -9.18 4.40 -6.14
C ALA A 136 -10.41 4.64 -7.01
N SER A 137 -11.56 4.95 -6.40
CA SER A 137 -12.85 4.90 -7.08
C SER A 137 -13.73 6.15 -6.92
N ILE A 138 -13.46 7.02 -5.94
CA ILE A 138 -14.34 8.15 -5.63
C ILE A 138 -13.62 9.49 -5.74
N PHE A 139 -12.46 9.64 -5.10
CA PHE A 139 -11.80 10.92 -5.00
C PHE A 139 -11.14 11.34 -6.33
N LEU A 140 -11.54 12.49 -6.87
CA LEU A 140 -11.04 13.05 -8.14
C LEU A 140 -11.05 12.02 -9.29
N ASP A 141 -12.19 11.35 -9.48
CA ASP A 141 -12.40 10.28 -10.47
C ASP A 141 -11.54 9.02 -10.31
N GLY A 142 -10.80 8.93 -9.19
CA GLY A 142 -10.11 7.73 -8.76
C GLY A 142 -8.66 7.63 -9.24
N TYR A 143 -7.81 7.11 -8.36
CA TYR A 143 -6.41 6.80 -8.63
C TYR A 143 -6.03 5.41 -8.07
N PRO A 144 -6.31 4.32 -8.81
CA PRO A 144 -6.22 2.94 -8.32
C PRO A 144 -4.80 2.32 -8.40
N TRP A 145 -3.76 3.15 -8.27
CA TRP A 145 -2.37 2.67 -8.30
C TRP A 145 -1.87 2.28 -6.91
N TYR A 146 -1.04 1.23 -6.87
CA TYR A 146 -0.39 0.71 -5.67
C TYR A 146 -1.37 0.46 -4.52
N LEU A 147 -2.41 -0.33 -4.79
CA LEU A 147 -3.42 -0.70 -3.79
C LEU A 147 -2.91 -1.85 -2.94
N PHE A 148 -3.18 -1.79 -1.64
CA PHE A 148 -2.64 -2.74 -0.66
C PHE A 148 -2.93 -4.22 -0.97
N PHE A 149 -4.05 -4.51 -1.64
CA PHE A 149 -4.41 -5.87 -2.00
C PHE A 149 -3.67 -6.41 -3.23
N GLN A 150 -3.06 -5.56 -4.07
CA GLN A 150 -2.50 -5.97 -5.36
C GLN A 150 -1.36 -7.00 -5.25
N PRO A 151 -0.40 -6.88 -4.30
CA PRO A 151 0.68 -7.87 -4.19
C PRO A 151 0.22 -9.29 -3.83
N TRP A 152 -1.02 -9.48 -3.38
CA TRP A 152 -1.54 -10.81 -3.01
C TRP A 152 -1.95 -11.66 -4.21
N ILE A 153 -1.83 -11.16 -5.43
CA ILE A 153 -2.23 -11.86 -6.65
C ILE A 153 -1.49 -13.19 -6.83
N ASP A 154 -0.24 -13.28 -6.38
CA ASP A 154 0.60 -14.48 -6.51
C ASP A 154 0.25 -15.58 -5.49
N LEU A 155 -0.51 -15.26 -4.44
CA LEU A 155 -0.98 -16.23 -3.46
C LEU A 155 -2.41 -16.67 -3.82
N LEU A 156 -2.52 -17.60 -4.76
CA LEU A 156 -3.80 -18.01 -5.37
C LEU A 156 -4.94 -18.29 -4.37
N PRO A 157 -4.73 -18.98 -3.21
CA PRO A 157 -5.79 -19.09 -2.20
C PRO A 157 -6.32 -17.71 -1.78
N VAL A 158 -5.46 -16.78 -1.41
CA VAL A 158 -5.87 -15.46 -0.97
C VAL A 158 -6.43 -14.63 -2.12
N ALA A 159 -5.84 -14.70 -3.31
CA ALA A 159 -6.34 -14.02 -4.50
C ALA A 159 -7.77 -14.46 -4.87
N SER A 160 -8.15 -15.72 -4.58
CA SER A 160 -9.49 -16.25 -4.86
C SER A 160 -10.62 -15.54 -4.10
N LEU A 161 -10.31 -14.82 -3.01
CA LEU A 161 -11.27 -13.98 -2.31
C LEU A 161 -11.83 -12.86 -3.20
N ALA A 162 -11.07 -12.46 -4.23
CA ALA A 162 -11.53 -11.48 -5.19
C ALA A 162 -12.77 -11.91 -5.97
N TRP A 163 -13.07 -13.21 -6.01
CA TRP A 163 -14.32 -13.72 -6.57
C TRP A 163 -15.56 -13.20 -5.83
N TRP A 164 -15.47 -13.07 -4.50
CA TRP A 164 -16.62 -12.71 -3.67
C TRP A 164 -16.78 -11.21 -3.46
N GLY A 165 -15.67 -10.48 -3.36
CA GLY A 165 -15.71 -9.05 -3.03
C GLY A 165 -14.64 -8.22 -3.74
N GLY A 166 -14.10 -8.72 -4.85
CA GLY A 166 -12.98 -8.09 -5.55
C GLY A 166 -11.72 -8.00 -4.69
N GLY A 167 -10.75 -7.21 -5.16
CA GLY A 167 -9.52 -6.95 -4.41
C GLY A 167 -9.76 -6.37 -3.01
N TRP A 168 -10.91 -5.72 -2.78
CA TRP A 168 -11.25 -5.15 -1.48
C TRP A 168 -11.37 -6.21 -0.39
N LEU A 169 -11.97 -7.36 -0.69
CA LEU A 169 -12.06 -8.45 0.28
C LEU A 169 -10.68 -9.03 0.63
N VAL A 170 -9.79 -9.11 -0.36
CA VAL A 170 -8.38 -9.47 -0.17
C VAL A 170 -7.69 -8.45 0.75
N GLY A 171 -7.94 -7.16 0.54
CA GLY A 171 -7.44 -6.06 1.37
C GLY A 171 -7.94 -6.12 2.82
N ILE A 172 -9.23 -6.39 3.03
CA ILE A 172 -9.81 -6.59 4.37
C ILE A 172 -9.14 -7.77 5.07
N TRP A 173 -8.97 -8.89 4.38
CA TRP A 173 -8.33 -10.08 4.95
C TRP A 173 -6.87 -9.79 5.36
N ALA A 174 -6.06 -9.27 4.44
CA ALA A 174 -4.66 -8.96 4.70
C ALA A 174 -4.48 -7.86 5.75
N GLY A 175 -5.38 -6.87 5.75
CA GLY A 175 -5.40 -5.80 6.73
C GLY A 175 -5.77 -6.31 8.13
N THR A 176 -6.64 -7.32 8.22
CA THR A 176 -7.02 -7.96 9.49
C THR A 176 -5.82 -8.65 10.12
N LEU A 177 -5.06 -9.41 9.33
CA LEU A 177 -3.81 -10.03 9.79
C LEU A 177 -2.76 -8.99 10.21
N SER A 178 -2.58 -7.95 9.41
CA SER A 178 -1.65 -6.85 9.74
C SER A 178 -2.04 -6.18 11.06
N GLY A 179 -3.34 -5.90 11.24
CA GLY A 179 -3.90 -5.31 12.45
C GLY A 179 -3.79 -6.21 13.67
N LEU A 180 -3.94 -7.54 13.50
CA LEU A 180 -3.73 -8.52 14.58
C LEU A 180 -2.28 -8.52 15.08
N ILE A 181 -1.32 -8.51 14.15
CA ILE A 181 0.10 -8.46 14.51
C ILE A 181 0.42 -7.12 15.21
N ALA A 182 -0.11 -6.01 14.69
CA ALA A 182 0.05 -4.69 15.31
C ALA A 182 -0.57 -4.61 16.71
N GLU A 183 -1.77 -5.16 16.91
CA GLU A 183 -2.44 -5.25 18.20
C GLU A 183 -1.56 -5.96 19.22
N VAL A 184 -1.00 -7.12 18.86
CA VAL A 184 -0.17 -7.92 19.75
C VAL A 184 1.14 -7.21 20.09
N TRP A 185 1.72 -6.52 19.10
CA TRP A 185 2.90 -5.69 19.33
C TRP A 185 2.61 -4.57 20.34
N CYS A 186 1.49 -3.86 20.18
CA CYS A 186 1.07 -2.80 21.09
C CYS A 186 0.73 -3.33 22.49
N LEU A 187 0.02 -4.46 22.58
CA LEU A 187 -0.32 -5.12 23.83
C LEU A 187 0.90 -5.68 24.55
N ARG A 188 1.99 -6.04 23.87
CA ARG A 188 3.23 -6.47 24.53
C ARG A 188 3.86 -5.32 25.34
N SER A 189 3.56 -4.07 25.00
CA SER A 189 4.03 -2.90 25.75
C SER A 189 3.12 -2.50 26.92
N LYS A 190 1.94 -3.11 27.04
CA LYS A 190 0.95 -2.84 28.09
C LYS A 190 0.78 -4.10 28.94
N GLU A 191 0.53 -3.98 30.24
CA GLU A 191 0.30 -5.14 31.12
C GLU A 191 -1.09 -5.78 30.89
N ALA A 192 -1.37 -6.22 29.67
CA ALA A 192 -2.62 -6.88 29.35
C ALA A 192 -2.62 -8.34 29.87
N PRO A 193 -3.71 -8.82 30.49
CA PRO A 193 -3.83 -10.20 30.94
C PRO A 193 -3.65 -11.19 29.78
N ARG A 194 -2.92 -12.29 30.03
CA ARG A 194 -2.62 -13.35 29.05
C ARG A 194 -3.88 -13.88 28.34
N ARG A 195 -5.01 -13.97 29.04
CA ARG A 195 -6.30 -14.45 28.52
C ARG A 195 -6.89 -13.54 27.44
N THR A 196 -6.78 -12.22 27.61
CA THR A 196 -7.26 -11.23 26.62
C THR A 196 -6.46 -11.34 25.33
N ARG A 197 -5.14 -11.53 25.44
CA ARG A 197 -4.28 -11.76 24.26
C ARG A 197 -4.69 -13.02 23.50
N ILE A 198 -4.94 -14.13 24.21
CA ILE A 198 -5.32 -15.41 23.60
C ILE A 198 -6.67 -15.30 22.89
N LEU A 199 -7.66 -14.64 23.48
CA LEU A 199 -8.98 -14.46 22.86
C LEU A 199 -8.91 -13.58 21.61
N LEU A 200 -8.10 -12.51 21.62
CA LEU A 200 -7.88 -11.67 20.45
C LEU A 200 -7.18 -12.44 19.32
N TRP A 201 -6.19 -13.26 19.67
CA TRP A 201 -5.54 -14.18 18.72
C TRP A 201 -6.53 -15.17 18.13
N ALA A 202 -7.37 -15.80 18.96
CA ALA A 202 -8.36 -16.77 18.51
C ALA A 202 -9.39 -16.11 17.58
N CYS A 203 -9.93 -14.94 17.93
CA CYS A 203 -10.88 -14.22 17.06
C CYS A 203 -10.23 -13.77 15.75
N GLY A 204 -9.01 -13.24 15.80
CA GLY A 204 -8.27 -12.82 14.59
C GLY A 204 -7.90 -14.00 13.69
N LEU A 205 -7.50 -15.13 14.27
CA LEU A 205 -7.20 -16.37 13.54
C LEU A 205 -8.45 -17.04 12.99
N VAL A 206 -9.57 -17.00 13.70
CA VAL A 206 -10.85 -17.48 13.17
C VAL A 206 -11.29 -16.59 12.02
N LEU A 207 -11.21 -15.26 12.14
CA LEU A 207 -11.56 -14.35 11.04
C LEU A 207 -10.60 -14.46 9.84
N ALA A 208 -9.31 -14.70 10.07
CA ALA A 208 -8.35 -14.92 8.99
C ALA A 208 -8.42 -16.34 8.40
N GLY A 209 -8.76 -17.34 9.22
CA GLY A 209 -8.79 -18.77 8.88
C GLY A 209 -10.11 -19.23 8.28
N VAL A 210 -11.24 -18.60 8.63
CA VAL A 210 -12.54 -18.78 7.94
C VAL A 210 -12.47 -18.30 6.47
N VAL A 211 -11.44 -17.51 6.17
CA VAL A 211 -11.14 -16.98 4.83
C VAL A 211 -10.03 -17.77 4.14
N LEU A 212 -9.49 -18.84 4.75
CA LEU A 212 -8.83 -19.88 3.95
C LEU A 212 -9.90 -20.42 3.01
N PRO A 213 -9.78 -20.18 1.69
CA PRO A 213 -10.84 -20.55 0.78
C PRO A 213 -11.03 -22.05 0.90
N VAL A 214 -12.29 -22.47 0.96
CA VAL A 214 -12.67 -23.74 0.36
C VAL A 214 -12.15 -23.66 -1.08
N TRP A 215 -10.97 -24.24 -1.30
CA TRP A 215 -10.16 -24.12 -2.50
C TRP A 215 -11.04 -24.26 -3.74
N PRO A 216 -11.23 -23.21 -4.55
CA PRO A 216 -12.05 -23.28 -5.74
C PRO A 216 -11.32 -23.99 -6.88
N GLY A 217 -10.35 -24.87 -6.61
CA GLY A 217 -9.74 -25.73 -7.63
C GLY A 217 -10.72 -26.66 -8.32
N ARG A 218 -12.00 -26.67 -7.94
CA ARG A 218 -13.10 -27.23 -8.75
C ARG A 218 -13.69 -26.25 -9.78
N LEU A 219 -13.58 -24.94 -9.57
CA LEU A 219 -14.09 -23.89 -10.47
C LEU A 219 -13.04 -23.42 -11.48
N TRP A 220 -11.73 -23.46 -11.13
CA TRP A 220 -10.66 -23.11 -12.07
C TRP A 220 -10.40 -24.18 -13.13
N THR A 221 -10.81 -25.43 -12.86
CA THR A 221 -10.69 -26.56 -13.80
C THR A 221 -11.81 -26.64 -14.83
N SER A 222 -12.82 -25.77 -14.77
CA SER A 222 -14.01 -25.84 -15.63
C SER A 222 -13.79 -25.41 -17.09
N GLY A 223 -12.55 -25.04 -17.46
CA GLY A 223 -12.25 -24.46 -18.78
C GLY A 223 -11.69 -25.41 -19.83
N ASN A 224 -11.42 -26.68 -19.51
CA ASN A 224 -10.82 -27.58 -20.49
C ASN A 224 -11.91 -28.36 -21.25
N THR A 225 -12.59 -27.70 -22.19
CA THR A 225 -13.51 -28.37 -23.14
C THR A 225 -12.78 -29.26 -24.15
N GLY A 226 -11.44 -29.31 -24.11
CA GLY A 226 -10.60 -30.00 -25.08
C GLY A 226 -10.38 -29.23 -26.38
N GLU A 227 -11.03 -28.07 -26.54
CA GLU A 227 -10.86 -27.19 -27.70
C GLU A 227 -9.79 -26.13 -27.41
N SER A 228 -8.70 -26.15 -28.16
CA SER A 228 -7.65 -25.13 -28.08
C SER A 228 -8.00 -23.93 -28.96
N LEU A 229 -8.18 -22.75 -28.36
CA LEU A 229 -8.27 -21.49 -29.11
C LEU A 229 -6.85 -20.97 -29.40
N SER A 230 -6.51 -20.79 -30.67
CA SER A 230 -5.27 -20.10 -31.07
C SER A 230 -5.51 -18.59 -31.07
N VAL A 231 -4.73 -17.87 -30.27
CA VAL A 231 -4.81 -16.40 -30.15
C VAL A 231 -3.49 -15.80 -30.63
N LEU A 232 -3.54 -14.90 -31.62
CA LEU A 232 -2.42 -14.08 -32.06
C LEU A 232 -2.55 -12.67 -31.50
N ALA A 233 -1.57 -12.22 -30.71
CA ALA A 233 -1.47 -10.86 -30.19
C ALA A 233 -0.29 -10.13 -30.84
N ILE A 234 -0.57 -9.09 -31.63
CA ILE A 234 0.46 -8.28 -32.30
C ILE A 234 0.65 -6.98 -31.51
N GLN A 235 1.86 -6.77 -30.97
CA GLN A 235 2.25 -5.52 -30.30
C GLN A 235 3.14 -4.70 -31.23
N THR A 236 2.55 -3.68 -31.87
CA THR A 236 3.20 -2.93 -32.96
C THR A 236 4.31 -1.98 -32.50
N ASN A 237 4.48 -1.77 -31.20
CA ASN A 237 5.50 -0.88 -30.62
C ASN A 237 5.58 0.54 -31.25
N LEU A 238 4.45 1.04 -31.79
CA LEU A 238 4.41 2.35 -32.45
C LEU A 238 4.72 3.48 -31.44
N PRO A 239 5.68 4.38 -31.75
CA PRO A 239 6.02 5.51 -30.90
C PRO A 239 4.80 6.37 -30.55
N THR A 240 4.72 6.83 -29.31
CA THR A 240 3.58 7.63 -28.81
C THR A 240 3.39 8.91 -29.62
N ASP A 241 4.47 9.57 -30.05
CA ASP A 241 4.41 10.80 -30.86
C ASP A 241 3.68 10.58 -32.20
N ASN A 242 3.84 9.38 -32.78
CA ASN A 242 3.17 8.99 -34.02
C ASN A 242 1.67 8.70 -33.83
N LYS A 243 1.16 8.67 -32.60
CA LYS A 243 -0.28 8.51 -32.32
C LYS A 243 -1.05 9.83 -32.27
N ILE A 244 -0.37 10.93 -31.90
CA ILE A 244 -1.02 12.22 -31.62
C ILE A 244 -0.87 13.20 -32.79
N GLY A 245 0.19 13.05 -33.60
CA GLY A 245 0.40 13.84 -34.80
C GLY A 245 1.47 13.23 -35.70
N TRP A 246 1.04 12.42 -36.67
CA TRP A 246 1.95 11.72 -37.58
C TRP A 246 1.95 12.41 -38.94
N THR A 247 3.01 13.14 -39.24
CA THR A 247 3.21 13.76 -40.55
C THR A 247 3.36 12.69 -41.62
N MET A 248 3.03 13.02 -42.87
CA MET A 248 3.10 12.06 -43.98
C MET A 248 4.54 11.61 -44.24
N GLU A 249 5.50 12.51 -44.07
CA GLU A 249 6.93 12.26 -44.25
C GLU A 249 7.42 11.20 -43.24
N ARG A 250 7.06 11.33 -41.95
CA ARG A 250 7.39 10.33 -40.92
C ARG A 250 6.74 8.98 -41.17
N LYS A 251 5.52 8.94 -41.73
CA LYS A 251 4.88 7.67 -42.10
C LYS A 251 5.70 6.90 -43.13
N LEU A 252 6.25 7.61 -44.12
CA LEU A 252 7.05 7.01 -45.17
C LEU A 252 8.41 6.51 -44.66
N GLU A 253 8.96 7.12 -43.60
CA GLU A 253 10.21 6.71 -42.94
C GLU A 253 10.01 5.55 -41.95
N ASP A 254 8.95 5.60 -41.13
CA ASP A 254 8.75 4.66 -40.03
C ASP A 254 8.14 3.31 -40.48
N VAL A 255 7.33 3.29 -41.53
CA VAL A 255 6.66 2.06 -42.02
C VAL A 255 7.66 1.01 -42.51
N PRO A 256 8.68 1.34 -43.33
CA PRO A 256 9.74 0.40 -43.69
C PRO A 256 10.49 -0.14 -42.47
N ALA A 257 10.87 0.73 -41.54
CA ALA A 257 11.58 0.32 -40.31
C ALA A 257 10.73 -0.61 -39.40
N PHE A 258 9.40 -0.46 -39.43
CA PHE A 258 8.47 -1.36 -38.75
C PHE A 258 8.39 -2.73 -39.43
N ILE A 259 8.33 -2.77 -40.76
CA ILE A 259 8.33 -4.03 -41.54
C ILE A 259 9.61 -4.83 -41.29
N ASP A 260 10.75 -4.16 -41.13
CA ASP A 260 12.04 -4.81 -40.88
C ASP A 260 12.19 -5.37 -39.44
N GLN A 261 11.28 -5.04 -38.51
CA GLN A 261 11.30 -5.53 -37.13
C GLN A 261 10.42 -6.78 -36.89
N THR A 262 9.66 -7.23 -37.89
CA THR A 262 8.86 -8.47 -37.88
C THR A 262 9.57 -9.62 -38.58
#